data_AF-A0AAV9NVC3-F1
#
_entry.id   AF-A0AAV9NVC3-F1
#
_cell.length_a   1.000
_cell.length_b   1.000
_cell.length_c   1.000
_cell.angle_alpha   90.00
_cell.angle_beta   90.00
_cell.angle_gamma   90.00
#
_symmetry.space_group_name_H-M   'P 1'
#
loop_
_entity.id
_entity.type
_entity.pdbx_description
1 polymer ?
#
loop_
_entity_poly.entity_id
_entity_poly.type
_entity_poly.pdbx_seq_one_letter_code
_entity_poly.pdbx_strand_id
1 'polypeptide(L)'
;MNEDKMTSRLAAFRPMVTELGTALKDFQNSQSNFRIFKTVYPSSRQPQNPSSPKGNDDAPKTIFILDSSFNPPSIAHQILAQSALKKTACQNFPGPYRLLLLFATVNADKAPSAASFDQRLALMSIFAGDLLESLKQKSDEYHAVPVDIGVTTVPYYTDKSAYIEKEGQTWYPGKPKHIHLVGFDTLTRFFAAKYYQKFDPPFSALNPYFDAGHRLRVTLRPDDEYGSVDEQRAYVQRLADGEMEKDGAKREWASQVELIPPNPRVGVSSTKIRRMAKAQKWDEVQELMMPTVAEWVKSERLYDEDDRGAKMA
;
A
#
# COMPACT_ATOMS: atom_id res chain seq x y z
N MET A 1 -25.98 -7.91 -0.04
CA MET A 1 -26.09 -7.20 1.26
C MET A 1 -27.33 -6.32 1.16
N ASN A 2 -28.20 -6.26 2.19
CA ASN A 2 -29.41 -5.43 2.12
C ASN A 2 -29.06 -3.93 2.17
N GLU A 3 -29.82 -3.08 1.49
CA GLU A 3 -29.57 -1.64 1.33
C GLU A 3 -29.51 -0.91 2.68
N ASP A 4 -30.43 -1.22 3.61
CA ASP A 4 -30.45 -0.66 4.96
C ASP A 4 -29.17 -0.93 5.76
N LYS A 5 -28.60 -2.14 5.60
CA LYS A 5 -27.34 -2.51 6.26
C LYS A 5 -26.16 -1.75 5.68
N MET A 6 -26.18 -1.45 4.38
CA MET A 6 -25.16 -0.63 3.75
C MET A 6 -25.24 0.82 4.19
N THR A 7 -26.42 1.42 4.16
CA THR A 7 -26.63 2.79 4.62
C THR A 7 -26.18 3.00 6.07
N SER A 8 -26.54 2.06 6.96
CA SER A 8 -26.09 2.10 8.36
C SER A 8 -24.57 1.97 8.50
N ARG A 9 -23.94 1.08 7.71
CA ARG A 9 -22.47 0.91 7.70
C ARG A 9 -21.75 2.15 7.20
N LEU A 10 -22.26 2.81 6.16
CA LEU A 10 -21.67 4.04 5.62
C LEU A 10 -21.81 5.20 6.61
N ALA A 11 -22.94 5.33 7.30
CA ALA A 11 -23.14 6.37 8.31
C ALA A 11 -22.08 6.31 9.43
N ALA A 12 -21.60 5.12 9.79
CA ALA A 12 -20.54 4.94 10.77
C ALA A 12 -19.16 5.46 10.32
N PHE A 13 -18.92 5.64 9.02
CA PHE A 13 -17.64 6.13 8.50
C PHE A 13 -17.54 7.66 8.44
N ARG A 14 -18.65 8.40 8.47
CA ARG A 14 -18.61 9.88 8.41
C ARG A 14 -17.84 10.52 9.57
N PRO A 15 -18.06 10.12 10.84
CA PRO A 15 -17.26 10.65 11.96
C PRO A 15 -15.76 10.33 11.81
N MET A 16 -15.44 9.18 11.21
CA MET A 16 -14.06 8.75 10.99
C MET A 16 -13.31 9.66 10.01
N VAL A 17 -13.97 10.22 8.99
CA VAL A 17 -13.32 11.19 8.09
C VAL A 17 -12.81 12.39 8.87
N THR A 18 -13.66 12.97 9.73
CA THR A 18 -13.27 14.11 10.57
C THR A 18 -12.15 13.73 11.54
N GLU A 19 -12.23 12.56 12.18
CA GLU A 19 -11.17 12.06 13.07
C GLU A 19 -9.83 11.91 12.34
N LEU A 20 -9.84 11.31 11.14
CA LEU A 20 -8.65 11.14 10.31
C LEU A 20 -8.09 12.48 9.83
N GLY A 21 -8.95 13.46 9.54
CA GLY A 21 -8.55 14.82 9.22
C GLY A 21 -7.83 15.51 10.37
N THR A 22 -8.33 15.38 11.60
CA THR A 22 -7.65 15.87 12.81
C THR A 22 -6.31 15.16 13.02
N ALA A 23 -6.29 13.83 12.98
CA ALA A 23 -5.07 13.04 13.15
C ALA A 23 -4.01 13.37 12.09
N LEU A 24 -4.43 13.66 10.86
CA LEU A 24 -3.55 14.07 9.77
C LEU A 24 -2.93 15.45 10.03
N LYS A 25 -3.74 16.44 10.47
CA LYS A 25 -3.23 17.76 10.84
C LYS A 25 -2.23 17.66 12.00
N ASP A 26 -2.54 16.85 13.01
CA ASP A 26 -1.65 16.61 14.14
C ASP A 26 -0.33 15.94 13.70
N PHE A 27 -0.40 15.02 12.74
CA PHE A 27 0.79 14.41 12.15
C PHE A 27 1.63 15.41 11.36
N GLN A 28 1.00 16.23 10.50
CA GLN A 28 1.66 17.26 9.69
C GLN A 28 2.33 18.35 10.54
N ASN A 29 1.73 18.68 11.69
CA ASN A 29 2.30 19.63 12.64
C ASN A 29 3.35 19.00 13.58
N SER A 30 3.57 17.69 13.50
CA SER A 30 4.56 16.97 14.30
C SER A 30 5.89 16.82 13.54
N GLN A 31 6.93 16.40 14.25
CA GLN A 31 8.25 16.04 13.66
C GLN A 31 8.32 14.56 13.24
N SER A 32 7.20 13.84 13.29
CA SER A 32 7.10 12.41 12.97
C SER A 32 7.05 12.21 11.45
N ASN A 33 7.70 11.15 10.96
CA ASN A 33 7.71 10.77 9.56
C ASN A 33 6.92 9.49 9.28
N PHE A 34 6.46 8.78 10.32
CA PHE A 34 5.58 7.63 10.19
C PHE A 34 4.62 7.52 11.38
N ARG A 35 3.35 7.24 11.11
CA ARG A 35 2.35 6.94 12.15
C ARG A 35 1.27 5.99 11.64
N ILE A 36 0.79 5.09 12.49
CA ILE A 36 -0.43 4.31 12.24
C ILE A 36 -1.62 5.07 12.81
N PHE A 37 -2.64 5.31 12.01
CA PHE A 37 -3.86 6.02 12.44
C PHE A 37 -4.96 5.07 12.88
N LYS A 38 -5.14 3.97 12.15
CA LYS A 38 -6.16 2.97 12.43
C LYS A 38 -5.64 1.56 12.16
N THR A 39 -6.21 0.59 12.86
CA THR A 39 -6.06 -0.84 12.54
C THR A 39 -7.45 -1.44 12.36
N VAL A 40 -7.63 -2.23 11.30
CA VAL A 40 -8.81 -3.08 11.09
C VAL A 40 -8.42 -4.51 11.39
N TYR A 41 -9.13 -5.15 12.32
CA TYR A 41 -8.81 -6.51 12.76
C TYR A 41 -9.69 -7.54 12.07
N PRO A 42 -9.22 -8.79 11.87
CA PRO A 42 -10.09 -9.85 11.42
C PRO A 42 -11.31 -10.00 12.34
N SER A 43 -11.13 -9.98 13.66
CA SER A 43 -12.22 -10.13 14.65
C SER A 43 -13.28 -9.04 14.55
N SER A 44 -12.90 -7.81 14.18
CA SER A 44 -13.79 -6.66 14.05
C SER A 44 -13.39 -5.86 12.81
N ARG A 45 -14.25 -5.93 11.79
CA ARG A 45 -14.06 -5.25 10.49
C ARG A 45 -14.24 -3.74 10.56
N GLN A 46 -14.38 -3.19 11.77
CA GLN A 46 -14.48 -1.76 12.02
C GLN A 46 -13.08 -1.21 12.31
N PRO A 47 -12.71 -0.06 11.73
CA PRO A 47 -11.46 0.63 12.05
C PRO A 47 -11.42 1.03 13.53
N GLN A 48 -10.32 0.72 14.19
CA GLN A 48 -10.08 1.02 15.60
C GLN A 48 -8.76 1.75 15.78
N ASN A 49 -8.58 2.39 16.94
CA ASN A 49 -7.28 2.94 17.31
C ASN A 49 -6.24 1.81 17.40
N PRO A 50 -5.03 2.01 16.87
CA PRO A 50 -4.03 0.96 16.84
C PRO A 50 -3.53 0.67 18.25
N SER A 51 -3.37 -0.61 18.57
CA SER A 51 -2.90 -1.08 19.88
C SER A 51 -1.57 -1.81 19.74
N SER A 52 -0.71 -1.66 20.75
CA SER A 52 0.53 -2.41 20.83
C SER A 52 0.25 -3.92 20.94
N PRO A 53 1.10 -4.79 20.38
CA PRO A 53 1.03 -6.22 20.63
C PRO A 53 1.11 -6.53 22.13
N LYS A 54 0.36 -7.55 22.61
CA LYS A 54 0.33 -7.88 24.05
C LYS A 54 1.54 -8.70 24.50
N GLY A 55 2.27 -9.30 23.57
CA GLY A 55 3.47 -10.08 23.82
C GLY A 55 4.21 -10.40 22.53
N ASN A 56 5.34 -11.11 22.65
CA ASN A 56 6.19 -11.45 21.50
C ASN A 56 5.48 -12.35 20.47
N ASP A 57 4.59 -13.23 20.93
CA ASP A 57 3.83 -14.14 20.05
C ASP A 57 2.75 -13.40 19.24
N ASP A 58 2.32 -12.22 19.69
CA ASP A 58 1.38 -11.35 18.98
C ASP A 58 2.09 -10.31 18.08
N ALA A 59 3.37 -10.05 18.34
CA ALA A 59 4.15 -9.06 17.61
C ALA A 59 4.39 -9.57 16.17
N PRO A 60 4.14 -8.74 15.13
CA PRO A 60 4.36 -9.17 13.77
C PRO A 60 5.85 -9.45 13.55
N LYS A 61 6.15 -10.54 12.84
CA LYS A 61 7.49 -10.87 12.34
C LYS A 61 7.67 -10.51 10.87
N THR A 62 6.56 -10.34 10.15
CA THR A 62 6.54 -9.85 8.76
C THR A 62 5.39 -8.87 8.57
N ILE A 63 5.67 -7.76 7.89
CA ILE A 63 4.64 -6.83 7.42
C ILE A 63 4.68 -6.77 5.88
N PHE A 64 3.53 -6.98 5.27
CA PHE A 64 3.33 -6.71 3.85
C PHE A 64 2.94 -5.25 3.70
N ILE A 65 3.64 -4.50 2.87
CA ILE A 65 3.44 -3.05 2.73
C ILE A 65 2.91 -2.77 1.34
N LEU A 66 1.68 -2.26 1.26
CA LEU A 66 1.08 -1.78 0.03
C LEU A 66 1.04 -0.26 0.09
N ASP A 67 1.95 0.36 -0.63
CA ASP A 67 2.14 1.81 -0.69
C ASP A 67 1.51 2.36 -1.98
N SER A 68 0.54 3.27 -1.82
CA SER A 68 -0.20 3.84 -2.95
C SER A 68 -0.86 5.16 -2.54
N SER A 69 -1.31 5.92 -3.54
CA SER A 69 -2.10 7.13 -3.28
C SER A 69 -3.56 6.82 -2.91
N PHE A 70 -4.04 5.58 -3.12
CA PHE A 70 -5.39 5.13 -2.77
C PHE A 70 -6.51 6.12 -3.17
N ASN A 71 -6.51 6.57 -4.43
CA ASN A 71 -7.38 7.67 -4.89
C ASN A 71 -8.28 7.31 -6.09
N PRO A 72 -9.22 6.35 -5.94
CA PRO A 72 -9.50 5.52 -4.75
C PRO A 72 -8.75 4.16 -4.79
N PRO A 73 -8.83 3.33 -3.72
CA PRO A 73 -8.45 1.92 -3.79
C PRO A 73 -9.27 1.15 -4.84
N SER A 74 -8.61 0.54 -5.82
CA SER A 74 -9.21 -0.36 -6.82
C SER A 74 -9.02 -1.85 -6.51
N ILE A 75 -9.63 -2.70 -7.36
CA ILE A 75 -9.39 -4.16 -7.41
C ILE A 75 -7.91 -4.50 -7.63
N ALA A 76 -7.13 -3.63 -8.28
CA ALA A 76 -5.70 -3.86 -8.41
C ALA A 76 -5.01 -3.97 -7.03
N HIS A 77 -5.33 -3.06 -6.10
CA HIS A 77 -4.80 -3.13 -4.74
C HIS A 77 -5.30 -4.37 -3.99
N GLN A 78 -6.57 -4.76 -4.20
CA GLN A 78 -7.13 -6.00 -3.63
C GLN A 78 -6.33 -7.21 -4.07
N ILE A 79 -6.05 -7.34 -5.38
CA ILE A 79 -5.32 -8.48 -5.94
C ILE A 79 -3.89 -8.52 -5.41
N LEU A 80 -3.21 -7.38 -5.33
CA LEU A 80 -1.86 -7.30 -4.77
C LEU A 80 -1.84 -7.78 -3.31
N ALA A 81 -2.75 -7.28 -2.48
CA ALA A 81 -2.86 -7.68 -1.08
C ALA A 81 -3.23 -9.17 -0.93
N GLN A 82 -4.22 -9.66 -1.68
CA GLN A 82 -4.63 -11.07 -1.64
C GLN A 82 -3.52 -12.02 -2.10
N SER A 83 -2.79 -11.66 -3.17
CA SER A 83 -1.63 -12.43 -3.63
C SER A 83 -0.58 -12.58 -2.52
N ALA A 84 -0.28 -11.49 -1.82
CA ALA A 84 0.64 -11.49 -0.68
C ALA A 84 0.17 -12.34 0.50
N LEU A 85 -1.14 -12.32 0.78
CA LEU A 85 -1.77 -12.99 1.93
C LEU A 85 -2.24 -14.42 1.65
N LYS A 86 -2.02 -14.94 0.45
CA LYS A 86 -2.29 -16.35 0.12
C LYS A 86 -1.40 -17.24 0.99
N LYS A 87 -1.96 -18.28 1.62
CA LYS A 87 -1.22 -19.14 2.56
C LYS A 87 0.07 -19.71 1.96
N THR A 88 0.02 -20.16 0.71
CA THR A 88 1.19 -20.69 -0.01
C THR A 88 2.30 -19.67 -0.17
N ALA A 89 1.97 -18.38 -0.25
CA ALA A 89 2.97 -17.33 -0.36
C ALA A 89 3.49 -16.88 1.01
N CYS A 90 2.61 -16.80 2.02
CA CYS A 90 3.02 -16.47 3.39
C CYS A 90 3.94 -17.51 4.02
N GLN A 91 3.85 -18.79 3.65
CA GLN A 91 4.70 -19.87 4.17
C GLN A 91 6.21 -19.62 4.02
N ASN A 92 6.61 -18.74 3.10
CA ASN A 92 8.00 -18.34 2.90
C ASN A 92 8.51 -17.33 3.94
N PHE A 93 7.64 -16.82 4.82
CA PHE A 93 7.95 -15.76 5.77
C PHE A 93 7.51 -16.14 7.19
N PRO A 94 8.21 -15.64 8.23
CA PRO A 94 7.80 -15.88 9.61
C PRO A 94 6.55 -15.05 9.97
N GLY A 95 5.55 -15.70 10.57
CA GLY A 95 4.41 -15.04 11.20
C GLY A 95 4.66 -14.73 12.69
N PRO A 96 3.81 -13.92 13.35
CA PRO A 96 2.56 -13.33 12.84
C PRO A 96 2.75 -12.30 11.71
N TYR A 97 1.71 -12.14 10.89
CA TYR A 97 1.69 -11.24 9.74
C TYR A 97 0.81 -10.02 9.99
N ARG A 98 1.15 -8.88 9.36
CA ARG A 98 0.26 -7.73 9.18
C ARG A 98 0.32 -7.21 7.76
N LEU A 99 -0.73 -6.52 7.33
CA LEU A 99 -0.75 -5.74 6.09
C LEU A 99 -0.77 -4.26 6.46
N LEU A 100 0.19 -3.48 5.97
CA LEU A 100 0.23 -2.04 6.10
C LEU A 100 -0.19 -1.41 4.78
N LEU A 101 -1.32 -0.69 4.78
CA LEU A 101 -1.68 0.23 3.71
C LEU A 101 -1.01 1.58 4.03
N LEU A 102 -0.02 1.96 3.22
CA LEU A 102 0.82 3.13 3.50
C LEU A 102 0.49 4.27 2.54
N PHE A 103 0.19 5.44 3.10
CA PHE A 103 -0.07 6.67 2.37
C PHE A 103 1.04 7.70 2.58
N ALA A 104 1.73 8.08 1.49
CA ALA A 104 2.71 9.16 1.51
C ALA A 104 2.02 10.53 1.32
N THR A 105 2.16 11.43 2.31
CA THR A 105 1.60 12.80 2.28
C THR A 105 2.40 13.74 1.38
N VAL A 106 3.69 13.45 1.22
CA VAL A 106 4.59 14.13 0.28
C VAL A 106 4.91 13.15 -0.84
N ASN A 107 4.34 13.39 -2.02
CA ASN A 107 4.75 12.70 -3.24
C ASN A 107 5.57 13.69 -4.07
N ALA A 108 6.78 13.32 -4.47
CA ALA A 108 7.71 14.20 -5.15
C ALA A 108 7.17 14.80 -6.47
N ASP A 109 6.17 14.14 -7.10
CA ASP A 109 5.83 14.38 -8.51
C ASP A 109 4.32 14.60 -8.81
N LYS A 110 3.45 14.88 -7.82
CA LYS A 110 1.98 14.95 -8.07
C LYS A 110 1.33 16.30 -7.77
N ALA A 111 0.56 16.77 -8.76
CA ALA A 111 -0.33 17.94 -8.74
C ALA A 111 -1.53 17.77 -7.76
N PRO A 112 -2.44 18.77 -7.63
CA PRO A 112 -3.64 18.70 -6.77
C PRO A 112 -4.50 17.44 -7.02
N SER A 113 -5.35 17.11 -6.04
CA SER A 113 -5.53 15.72 -5.60
C SER A 113 -6.93 15.09 -5.73
N ALA A 114 -7.95 15.60 -6.40
CA ALA A 114 -9.30 15.00 -6.43
C ALA A 114 -9.97 14.74 -5.07
N ALA A 115 -9.70 13.61 -4.41
CA ALA A 115 -10.09 13.42 -3.02
C ALA A 115 -9.04 14.02 -2.07
N SER A 116 -9.53 14.61 -0.99
CA SER A 116 -8.71 15.06 0.13
C SER A 116 -8.02 13.89 0.82
N PHE A 117 -6.96 14.16 1.59
CA PHE A 117 -6.16 13.10 2.21
C PHE A 117 -6.95 12.33 3.29
N ASP A 118 -7.76 13.02 4.07
CA ASP A 118 -8.69 12.42 5.04
C ASP A 118 -9.69 11.48 4.37
N GLN A 119 -10.23 11.84 3.20
CA GLN A 119 -11.11 10.95 2.42
C GLN A 119 -10.35 9.72 1.90
N ARG A 120 -9.11 9.88 1.44
CA ARG A 120 -8.27 8.74 1.01
C ARG A 120 -7.97 7.78 2.17
N LEU A 121 -7.68 8.30 3.36
CA LEU A 121 -7.46 7.49 4.56
C LEU A 121 -8.74 6.77 5.00
N ALA A 122 -9.91 7.42 4.86
CA ALA A 122 -11.20 6.78 5.11
C ALA A 122 -11.46 5.66 4.10
N LEU A 123 -11.22 5.90 2.80
CA LEU A 123 -11.31 4.89 1.76
C LEU A 123 -10.38 3.69 2.01
N MET A 124 -9.14 3.93 2.48
CA MET A 124 -8.22 2.85 2.88
C MET A 124 -8.78 2.01 4.04
N SER A 125 -9.39 2.66 5.03
CA SER A 125 -10.01 2.00 6.19
C SER A 125 -11.23 1.16 5.79
N ILE A 126 -12.07 1.68 4.89
CA ILE A 126 -13.22 0.96 4.33
C ILE A 126 -12.75 -0.24 3.50
N PHE A 127 -11.76 -0.02 2.63
CA PHE A 127 -11.14 -1.06 1.81
C PHE A 127 -10.56 -2.18 2.66
N ALA A 128 -9.90 -1.87 3.77
CA ALA A 128 -9.36 -2.87 4.69
C ALA A 128 -10.45 -3.77 5.29
N GLY A 129 -11.61 -3.21 5.65
CA GLY A 129 -12.75 -3.99 6.14
C GLY A 129 -13.31 -4.95 5.09
N ASP A 130 -13.49 -4.48 3.85
CA ASP A 130 -13.95 -5.29 2.72
C ASP A 130 -12.94 -6.38 2.34
N LEU A 131 -11.65 -6.04 2.32
CA LEU A 131 -10.56 -6.98 2.08
C LEU A 131 -10.59 -8.10 3.10
N LEU A 132 -10.71 -7.79 4.39
CA LEU A 132 -10.76 -8.80 5.45
C LEU A 132 -12.00 -9.69 5.37
N GLU A 133 -13.14 -9.14 4.98
CA GLU A 133 -14.33 -9.93 4.70
C GLU A 133 -14.08 -10.93 3.56
N SER A 134 -13.49 -10.46 2.45
CA SER A 134 -13.15 -11.30 1.31
C SER A 134 -12.13 -12.40 1.66
N LEU A 135 -11.10 -12.08 2.43
CA LEU A 135 -10.09 -13.04 2.89
C LEU A 135 -10.71 -14.11 3.81
N LYS A 136 -11.60 -13.69 4.72
CA LYS A 136 -12.29 -14.62 5.63
C LYS A 136 -13.23 -15.58 4.92
N GLN A 137 -13.94 -15.14 3.88
CA GLN A 137 -14.79 -16.01 3.07
C GLN A 137 -14.01 -17.13 2.38
N LYS A 138 -12.69 -16.94 2.21
CA LYS A 138 -11.76 -17.90 1.62
C LYS A 138 -10.64 -18.25 2.61
N SER A 139 -10.99 -18.48 3.88
CA SER A 139 -10.04 -18.73 4.97
C SER A 139 -9.15 -19.95 4.74
N ASP A 140 -9.54 -20.87 3.86
CA ASP A 140 -8.72 -22.04 3.50
C ASP A 140 -7.55 -21.65 2.60
N GLU A 141 -7.71 -20.62 1.76
CA GLU A 141 -6.72 -20.15 0.80
C GLU A 141 -5.86 -18.98 1.32
N TYR A 142 -6.42 -18.14 2.19
CA TYR A 142 -5.78 -16.88 2.61
C TYR A 142 -5.66 -16.74 4.13
N HIS A 143 -4.66 -15.98 4.56
CA HIS A 143 -4.59 -15.46 5.92
C HIS A 143 -5.38 -14.14 6.02
N ALA A 144 -6.37 -14.10 6.90
CA ALA A 144 -6.98 -12.85 7.34
C ALA A 144 -6.13 -12.27 8.48
N VAL A 145 -5.41 -11.18 8.20
CA VAL A 145 -4.43 -10.56 9.12
C VAL A 145 -4.88 -9.16 9.51
N PRO A 146 -4.43 -8.58 10.65
CA PRO A 146 -4.69 -7.16 10.92
C PRO A 146 -4.16 -6.27 9.81
N VAL A 147 -4.95 -5.25 9.44
CA VAL A 147 -4.62 -4.27 8.40
C VAL A 147 -4.44 -2.91 9.04
N ASP A 148 -3.22 -2.38 8.97
CA ASP A 148 -2.84 -1.09 9.50
C ASP A 148 -2.95 0.00 8.43
N ILE A 149 -3.49 1.16 8.80
CA ILE A 149 -3.63 2.35 7.96
C ILE A 149 -2.56 3.35 8.42
N GLY A 150 -1.47 3.41 7.66
CA GLY A 150 -0.31 4.23 8.01
C GLY A 150 -0.14 5.45 7.10
N VAL A 151 0.46 6.49 7.66
CA VAL A 151 0.89 7.69 6.93
C VAL A 151 2.39 7.86 7.03
N THR A 152 2.99 8.46 6.00
CA THR A 152 4.40 8.82 5.99
C THR A 152 4.66 10.12 5.23
N THR A 153 5.69 10.86 5.64
CA THR A 153 6.17 12.06 4.93
C THR A 153 7.32 11.74 3.97
N VAL A 154 7.93 10.56 4.05
CA VAL A 154 9.11 10.23 3.25
C VAL A 154 8.74 9.60 1.91
N PRO A 155 9.38 10.01 0.80
CA PRO A 155 9.00 9.54 -0.53
C PRO A 155 9.65 8.21 -0.92
N TYR A 156 10.85 7.90 -0.40
CA TYR A 156 11.66 6.75 -0.82
C TYR A 156 11.40 5.51 0.06
N TYR A 157 11.38 4.33 -0.55
CA TYR A 157 11.08 3.05 0.11
C TYR A 157 12.08 2.65 1.21
N THR A 158 13.35 3.00 1.03
CA THR A 158 14.40 2.81 2.03
C THR A 158 14.11 3.64 3.28
N ASP A 159 13.79 4.92 3.09
CA ASP A 159 13.45 5.83 4.18
C ASP A 159 12.15 5.41 4.86
N LYS A 160 11.13 5.00 4.08
CA LYS A 160 9.87 4.46 4.62
C LYS A 160 10.12 3.31 5.57
N SER A 161 10.97 2.35 5.18
CA SER A 161 11.32 1.21 6.04
C SER A 161 12.05 1.67 7.31
N ALA A 162 13.02 2.57 7.19
CA ALA A 162 13.76 3.09 8.33
C ALA A 162 12.85 3.81 9.34
N TYR A 163 11.88 4.61 8.87
CA TYR A 163 10.93 5.29 9.75
C TYR A 163 9.84 4.37 10.31
N ILE A 164 9.41 3.35 9.57
CA ILE A 164 8.54 2.29 10.11
C ILE A 164 9.24 1.57 11.27
N GLU A 165 10.52 1.24 11.15
CA GLU A 165 11.27 0.60 12.23
C GLU A 165 11.53 1.54 13.41
N LYS A 166 11.85 2.81 13.13
CA LYS A 166 12.22 3.80 14.16
C LYS A 166 11.00 4.32 14.93
N GLU A 167 9.97 4.76 14.22
CA GLU A 167 8.79 5.40 14.81
C GLU A 167 7.63 4.42 15.02
N GLY A 168 7.68 3.24 14.38
CA GLY A 168 6.66 2.20 14.53
C GLY A 168 6.87 1.23 15.68
N GLN A 169 7.88 1.43 16.56
CA GLN A 169 8.26 0.49 17.63
C GLN A 169 7.09 0.12 18.55
N THR A 170 6.16 1.03 18.80
CA THR A 170 4.95 0.78 19.59
C THR A 170 4.10 -0.34 18.99
N TRP A 171 3.99 -0.41 17.66
CA TRP A 171 3.17 -1.39 16.96
C TRP A 171 3.96 -2.58 16.44
N TYR A 172 5.26 -2.37 16.18
CA TYR A 172 6.19 -3.31 15.55
C TYR A 172 7.48 -3.47 16.37
N PRO A 173 7.41 -3.88 17.65
CA PRO A 173 8.56 -3.87 18.56
C PRO A 173 9.70 -4.82 18.13
N GLY A 174 9.37 -5.89 17.41
CA GLY A 174 10.32 -6.90 16.94
C GLY A 174 11.04 -6.57 15.63
N LYS A 175 10.85 -5.36 15.06
CA LYS A 175 11.39 -4.96 13.75
C LYS A 175 11.11 -6.01 12.66
N PRO A 176 9.83 -6.23 12.31
CA PRO A 176 9.43 -7.24 11.35
C PRO A 176 10.14 -7.06 10.00
N LYS A 177 10.26 -8.15 9.24
CA LYS A 177 10.66 -8.06 7.83
C LYS A 177 9.60 -7.29 7.03
N HIS A 178 10.04 -6.36 6.21
CA HIS A 178 9.18 -5.58 5.33
C HIS A 178 9.14 -6.23 3.94
N ILE A 179 7.95 -6.55 3.47
CA ILE A 179 7.71 -7.07 2.11
C ILE A 179 6.91 -6.02 1.35
N HIS A 180 7.56 -5.23 0.51
CA HIS A 180 6.89 -4.18 -0.27
C HIS A 180 6.23 -4.76 -1.51
N LEU A 181 4.93 -4.51 -1.65
CA LEU A 181 4.12 -4.93 -2.79
C LEU A 181 4.14 -3.82 -3.83
N VAL A 182 4.89 -4.03 -4.92
CA VAL A 182 5.16 -2.99 -5.92
C VAL A 182 4.93 -3.48 -7.35
N GLY A 183 4.77 -2.53 -8.27
CA GLY A 183 4.80 -2.81 -9.71
C GLY A 183 6.23 -2.83 -10.25
N PHE A 184 6.41 -3.37 -11.46
CA PHE A 184 7.71 -3.36 -12.13
C PHE A 184 8.25 -1.95 -12.41
N ASP A 185 7.37 -0.99 -12.73
CA ASP A 185 7.71 0.44 -12.85
C ASP A 185 8.35 1.02 -11.58
N THR A 186 7.98 0.48 -10.43
CA THR A 186 8.50 0.91 -9.14
C THR A 186 9.81 0.21 -8.84
N LEU A 187 9.97 -1.06 -9.23
CA LEU A 187 11.26 -1.77 -9.15
C LEU A 187 12.34 -1.03 -9.95
N THR A 188 12.05 -0.62 -11.19
CA THR A 188 13.04 0.10 -12.01
C THR A 188 13.45 1.43 -11.39
N ARG A 189 12.50 2.15 -10.75
CA ARG A 189 12.81 3.36 -9.97
C ARG A 189 13.57 3.07 -8.68
N PHE A 190 13.28 1.96 -8.00
CA PHE A 190 14.00 1.52 -6.80
C PHE A 190 15.49 1.26 -7.12
N PHE A 191 15.78 0.77 -8.33
CA PHE A 191 17.13 0.54 -8.82
C PHE A 191 17.58 1.58 -9.86
N ALA A 192 17.20 2.85 -9.68
CA ALA A 192 17.68 3.95 -10.51
C ALA A 192 18.62 4.87 -9.70
N ALA A 193 19.90 4.88 -10.07
CA ALA A 193 20.97 5.63 -9.38
C ALA A 193 20.66 7.11 -9.17
N LYS A 194 19.88 7.73 -10.08
CA LYS A 194 19.45 9.14 -9.99
C LYS A 194 18.70 9.49 -8.69
N TYR A 195 18.12 8.52 -7.98
CA TYR A 195 17.45 8.75 -6.71
C TYR A 195 18.38 8.69 -5.49
N TYR A 196 19.65 8.29 -5.69
CA TYR A 196 20.63 8.08 -4.61
C TYR A 196 21.90 8.92 -4.78
N GLN A 197 21.78 10.12 -5.36
CA GLN A 197 22.90 11.00 -5.66
C GLN A 197 23.73 11.46 -4.44
N LYS A 198 23.22 11.27 -3.22
CA LYS A 198 23.92 11.59 -1.96
C LYS A 198 24.85 10.48 -1.49
N PHE A 199 24.90 9.36 -2.20
CA PHE A 199 25.63 8.15 -1.84
C PHE A 199 26.64 7.80 -2.93
N ASP A 200 27.77 7.23 -2.52
CA ASP A 200 28.82 6.77 -3.43
C ASP A 200 29.35 5.40 -2.95
N PRO A 201 29.15 4.31 -3.72
CA PRO A 201 28.35 4.25 -4.95
C PRO A 201 26.84 4.48 -4.66
N PRO A 202 26.02 4.90 -5.64
CA PRO A 202 24.63 5.32 -5.41
C PRO A 202 23.78 4.28 -4.66
N PHE A 203 23.85 3.01 -5.04
CA PHE A 203 23.06 1.95 -4.41
C PHE A 203 23.52 1.53 -3.03
N SER A 204 24.62 2.09 -2.49
CA SER A 204 24.95 1.91 -1.07
C SER A 204 23.83 2.42 -0.14
N ALA A 205 22.98 3.33 -0.63
CA ALA A 205 21.74 3.76 0.04
C ALA A 205 20.75 2.62 0.31
N LEU A 206 20.82 1.54 -0.47
CA LEU A 206 19.92 0.39 -0.38
C LEU A 206 20.38 -0.66 0.63
N ASN A 207 21.64 -0.58 1.10
CA ASN A 207 22.20 -1.54 2.07
C ASN A 207 21.29 -1.73 3.30
N PRO A 208 20.84 -0.67 4.01
CA PRO A 208 20.03 -0.87 5.21
C PRO A 208 18.72 -1.62 4.94
N TYR A 209 18.15 -1.48 3.74
CA TYR A 209 16.94 -2.18 3.35
C TYR A 209 17.19 -3.67 3.17
N PHE A 210 18.16 -4.02 2.32
CA PHE A 210 18.43 -5.42 2.00
C PHE A 210 19.13 -6.18 3.12
N ASP A 211 20.05 -5.52 3.85
CA ASP A 211 20.77 -6.12 4.98
C ASP A 211 19.83 -6.45 6.15
N ALA A 212 18.72 -5.70 6.32
CA ALA A 212 17.65 -6.03 7.25
C ALA A 212 16.79 -7.24 6.81
N GLY A 213 17.04 -7.78 5.61
CA GLY A 213 16.30 -8.90 5.05
C GLY A 213 14.92 -8.52 4.47
N HIS A 214 14.69 -7.23 4.23
CA HIS A 214 13.48 -6.74 3.55
C HIS A 214 13.45 -7.19 2.10
N ARG A 215 12.26 -7.22 1.51
CA ARG A 215 12.04 -7.80 0.17
C ARG A 215 11.06 -6.99 -0.65
N LEU A 216 11.23 -7.08 -1.96
CA LEU A 216 10.31 -6.56 -2.95
C LEU A 216 9.52 -7.73 -3.53
N ARG A 217 8.20 -7.61 -3.53
CA ARG A 217 7.31 -8.49 -4.29
C ARG A 217 6.73 -7.71 -5.45
N VAL A 218 7.25 -7.99 -6.65
CA VAL A 218 7.09 -7.17 -7.84
C VAL A 218 6.10 -7.83 -8.77
N THR A 219 4.95 -7.18 -8.98
CA THR A 219 3.99 -7.65 -9.98
C THR A 219 4.39 -7.14 -11.35
N LEU A 220 4.65 -8.09 -12.25
CA LEU A 220 4.97 -7.81 -13.65
C LEU A 220 3.78 -7.16 -14.34
N ARG A 221 4.07 -6.16 -15.16
CA ARG A 221 3.05 -5.39 -15.86
C ARG A 221 3.61 -5.04 -17.24
N PRO A 222 3.48 -5.94 -18.22
CA PRO A 222 3.96 -5.66 -19.56
C PRO A 222 3.12 -4.54 -20.17
N ASP A 223 3.80 -3.53 -20.70
CA ASP A 223 3.22 -2.43 -21.47
C ASP A 223 4.31 -1.83 -22.38
N ASP A 224 3.93 -0.85 -23.20
CA ASP A 224 4.84 -0.25 -24.16
C ASP A 224 5.99 0.55 -23.51
N GLU A 225 5.86 0.94 -22.23
CA GLU A 225 6.87 1.73 -21.51
C GLU A 225 7.89 0.84 -20.79
N TYR A 226 7.43 -0.26 -20.20
CA TYR A 226 8.23 -1.14 -19.34
C TYR A 226 8.55 -2.50 -19.97
N GLY A 227 8.19 -2.70 -21.23
CA GLY A 227 8.55 -3.87 -22.04
C GLY A 227 7.75 -5.14 -21.71
N SER A 228 8.09 -6.21 -22.41
CA SER A 228 7.53 -7.55 -22.31
C SER A 228 7.86 -8.23 -20.97
N VAL A 229 7.13 -9.31 -20.67
CA VAL A 229 7.38 -10.13 -19.47
C VAL A 229 8.83 -10.62 -19.41
N ASP A 230 9.40 -11.00 -20.55
CA ASP A 230 10.77 -11.53 -20.63
C ASP A 230 11.81 -10.43 -20.37
N GLU A 231 11.58 -9.22 -20.88
CA GLU A 231 12.45 -8.07 -20.59
C GLU A 231 12.40 -7.68 -19.10
N GLN A 232 11.22 -7.76 -18.48
CA GLN A 232 11.07 -7.50 -17.05
C GLN A 232 11.75 -8.57 -16.18
N ARG A 233 11.70 -9.84 -16.58
CA ARG A 233 12.46 -10.92 -15.92
C ARG A 233 13.96 -10.74 -16.11
N ALA A 234 14.39 -10.39 -17.32
CA ALA A 234 15.78 -10.12 -17.63
C ALA A 234 16.34 -8.96 -16.79
N TYR A 235 15.52 -7.95 -16.43
CA TYR A 235 15.94 -6.89 -15.53
C TYR A 235 16.45 -7.41 -14.17
N VAL A 236 15.72 -8.33 -13.54
CA VAL A 236 16.14 -8.94 -12.26
C VAL A 236 17.32 -9.89 -12.48
N GLN A 237 17.38 -10.57 -13.62
CA GLN A 237 18.52 -11.42 -13.97
C GLN A 237 19.83 -10.60 -14.08
N ARG A 238 19.79 -9.41 -14.69
CA ARG A 238 20.95 -8.50 -14.75
C ARG A 238 21.46 -8.09 -13.36
N LEU A 239 20.55 -7.90 -12.40
CA LEU A 239 20.93 -7.67 -11.00
C LEU A 239 21.67 -8.89 -10.42
N ALA A 240 21.17 -10.11 -10.67
CA ALA A 240 21.79 -11.35 -10.21
C ALA A 240 23.17 -11.59 -10.86
N ASP A 241 23.32 -11.22 -12.13
CA ASP A 241 24.55 -11.40 -12.90
C ASP A 241 25.64 -10.36 -12.55
N GLY A 242 25.28 -9.33 -11.77
CA GLY A 242 26.20 -8.30 -11.28
C GLY A 242 26.36 -7.10 -12.21
N GLU A 243 25.50 -6.94 -13.22
CA GLU A 243 25.60 -5.83 -14.18
C GLU A 243 25.38 -4.44 -13.54
N MET A 244 24.84 -4.40 -12.32
CA MET A 244 24.56 -3.19 -11.55
C MET A 244 25.59 -2.94 -10.43
N GLU A 245 26.66 -3.74 -10.33
CA GLU A 245 27.70 -3.60 -9.29
C GLU A 245 28.48 -2.28 -9.39
N LYS A 246 28.63 -1.73 -10.60
CA LYS A 246 29.26 -0.42 -10.83
C LYS A 246 28.58 0.72 -10.06
N ASP A 247 27.27 0.57 -9.82
CA ASP A 247 26.46 1.53 -9.09
C ASP A 247 26.27 1.10 -7.62
N GLY A 248 26.93 0.01 -7.18
CA GLY A 248 26.93 -0.48 -5.80
C GLY A 248 25.88 -1.53 -5.47
N ALA A 249 25.14 -2.07 -6.45
CA ALA A 249 24.16 -3.12 -6.18
C ALA A 249 24.84 -4.47 -5.94
N LYS A 250 24.38 -5.22 -4.93
CA LYS A 250 24.90 -6.56 -4.64
C LYS A 250 24.07 -7.64 -5.35
N ARG A 251 24.71 -8.66 -5.91
CA ARG A 251 24.05 -9.75 -6.68
C ARG A 251 23.01 -10.50 -5.86
N GLU A 252 23.30 -10.73 -4.58
CA GLU A 252 22.43 -11.44 -3.65
C GLU A 252 21.07 -10.76 -3.44
N TRP A 253 20.96 -9.45 -3.70
CA TRP A 253 19.70 -8.73 -3.60
C TRP A 253 18.65 -9.23 -4.59
N ALA A 254 19.06 -9.84 -5.71
CA ALA A 254 18.12 -10.46 -6.64
C ALA A 254 17.25 -11.54 -5.96
N SER A 255 17.79 -12.26 -4.97
CA SER A 255 17.04 -13.27 -4.19
C SER A 255 15.96 -12.66 -3.25
N GLN A 256 16.03 -11.34 -3.04
CA GLN A 256 15.07 -10.56 -2.26
C GLN A 256 14.02 -9.87 -3.16
N VAL A 257 14.07 -10.10 -4.48
CA VAL A 257 13.08 -9.61 -5.45
C VAL A 257 12.26 -10.79 -5.98
N GLU A 258 11.02 -10.91 -5.52
CA GLU A 258 10.07 -11.93 -5.98
C GLU A 258 9.24 -11.39 -7.15
N LEU A 259 9.35 -12.02 -8.33
CA LEU A 259 8.56 -11.65 -9.51
C LEU A 259 7.22 -12.41 -9.55
N ILE A 260 6.12 -11.66 -9.52
CA ILE A 260 4.76 -12.17 -9.63
C ILE A 260 4.26 -12.00 -11.06
N PRO A 261 3.72 -13.06 -11.70
CA PRO A 261 3.19 -12.98 -13.06
C PRO A 261 2.14 -11.87 -13.24
N PRO A 262 1.96 -11.36 -14.47
CA PRO A 262 0.95 -10.34 -14.73
C PRO A 262 -0.45 -10.82 -14.39
N ASN A 263 -1.26 -9.89 -13.88
CA ASN A 263 -2.68 -10.12 -13.67
C ASN A 263 -3.48 -9.05 -14.44
N PRO A 264 -4.34 -9.43 -15.40
CA PRO A 264 -5.09 -8.47 -16.22
C PRO A 264 -5.89 -7.45 -15.42
N ARG A 265 -6.36 -7.82 -14.22
CA ARG A 265 -7.15 -6.94 -13.33
C ARG A 265 -6.30 -5.98 -12.49
N VAL A 266 -4.98 -6.16 -12.44
CA VAL A 266 -4.05 -5.20 -11.81
C VAL A 266 -3.83 -3.95 -12.68
N GLY A 267 -4.17 -4.01 -13.98
CA GLY A 267 -4.13 -2.86 -14.89
C GLY A 267 -5.18 -1.77 -14.63
N VAL A 268 -6.05 -1.93 -13.62
CA VAL A 268 -7.07 -0.95 -13.25
C VAL A 268 -6.44 0.23 -12.51
N SER A 269 -6.25 1.35 -13.21
CA SER A 269 -5.72 2.58 -12.62
C SER A 269 -6.80 3.38 -11.89
N SER A 270 -6.45 3.99 -10.76
CA SER A 270 -7.37 4.91 -10.06
C SER A 270 -7.79 6.10 -10.93
N THR A 271 -6.97 6.50 -11.91
CA THR A 271 -7.34 7.54 -12.89
C THR A 271 -8.53 7.13 -13.76
N LYS A 272 -8.58 5.86 -14.21
CA LYS A 272 -9.73 5.34 -14.96
C LYS A 272 -11.01 5.41 -14.12
N ILE A 273 -10.92 5.03 -12.84
CA ILE A 273 -12.03 5.08 -11.90
C ILE A 273 -12.53 6.50 -11.70
N ARG A 274 -11.66 7.47 -11.41
CA ARG A 274 -12.07 8.87 -11.22
C ARG A 274 -12.79 9.43 -12.44
N ARG A 275 -12.31 9.11 -13.65
CA ARG A 275 -12.97 9.51 -14.90
C ARG A 275 -14.38 8.91 -15.04
N MET A 276 -14.56 7.65 -14.63
CA MET A 276 -15.86 6.98 -14.70
C MET A 276 -16.82 7.49 -13.63
N ALA A 277 -16.34 7.74 -12.41
CA ALA A 277 -17.11 8.37 -11.33
C ALA A 277 -17.59 9.77 -11.74
N LYS A 278 -16.70 10.60 -12.30
CA LYS A 278 -17.05 11.92 -12.85
C LYS A 278 -18.11 11.84 -13.95
N ALA A 279 -18.05 10.79 -14.77
CA ALA A 279 -19.04 10.53 -15.83
C ALA A 279 -20.32 9.83 -15.31
N GLN A 280 -20.43 9.63 -13.99
CA GLN A 280 -21.54 8.95 -13.31
C GLN A 280 -21.84 7.53 -13.84
N LYS A 281 -20.81 6.86 -14.38
CA LYS A 281 -20.88 5.48 -14.88
C LYS A 281 -20.77 4.47 -13.74
N TRP A 282 -21.72 4.52 -12.81
CA TRP A 282 -21.63 3.81 -11.52
C TRP A 282 -21.55 2.29 -11.65
N ASP A 283 -22.21 1.71 -12.65
CA ASP A 283 -22.12 0.27 -12.93
C ASP A 283 -20.67 -0.12 -13.27
N GLU A 284 -20.00 0.65 -14.13
CA GLU A 284 -18.58 0.43 -14.47
C GLU A 284 -17.65 0.70 -13.28
N VAL A 285 -17.96 1.69 -12.42
CA VAL A 285 -17.17 1.98 -11.21
C VAL A 285 -17.23 0.81 -10.23
N GLN A 286 -18.41 0.22 -10.03
CA GLN A 286 -18.63 -0.91 -9.12
C GLN A 286 -17.85 -2.17 -9.56
N GLU A 287 -17.58 -2.34 -10.86
CA GLU A 287 -16.75 -3.44 -11.37
C GLU A 287 -15.25 -3.25 -11.10
N LEU A 288 -14.79 -2.07 -10.68
CA LEU A 288 -13.37 -1.72 -10.57
C LEU A 288 -12.86 -1.58 -9.13
N MET A 289 -13.73 -1.67 -8.13
CA MET A 289 -13.38 -1.55 -6.72
C MET A 289 -14.26 -2.44 -5.83
N MET A 290 -13.92 -2.51 -4.53
CA MET A 290 -14.72 -3.29 -3.59
C MET A 290 -16.07 -2.60 -3.30
N PRO A 291 -17.14 -3.36 -2.99
CA PRO A 291 -18.50 -2.82 -2.94
C PRO A 291 -18.71 -1.64 -1.97
N THR A 292 -18.16 -1.70 -0.75
CA THR A 292 -18.33 -0.62 0.23
C THR A 292 -17.53 0.63 -0.17
N VAL A 293 -16.39 0.45 -0.84
CA VAL A 293 -15.61 1.55 -1.41
C VAL A 293 -16.39 2.23 -2.53
N ALA A 294 -17.00 1.47 -3.45
CA ALA A 294 -17.84 2.03 -4.53
C ALA A 294 -19.01 2.83 -3.99
N GLU A 295 -19.69 2.27 -2.99
CA GLU A 295 -20.85 2.94 -2.41
C GLU A 295 -20.44 4.21 -1.66
N TRP A 296 -19.31 4.21 -0.95
CA TRP A 296 -18.78 5.41 -0.30
C TRP A 296 -18.41 6.51 -1.31
N VAL A 297 -17.70 6.14 -2.39
CA VAL A 297 -17.35 7.07 -3.48
C VAL A 297 -18.60 7.71 -4.07
N LYS A 298 -19.66 6.92 -4.28
CA LYS A 298 -20.95 7.39 -4.79
C LYS A 298 -21.71 8.27 -3.79
N SER A 299 -21.82 7.84 -2.54
CA SER A 299 -22.60 8.54 -1.52
C SER A 299 -22.02 9.89 -1.14
N GLU A 300 -20.69 9.98 -1.09
CA GLU A 300 -19.97 11.21 -0.78
C GLU A 300 -19.63 12.03 -2.02
N ARG A 301 -20.13 11.63 -3.21
CA ARG A 301 -19.92 12.31 -4.50
C ARG A 301 -18.46 12.62 -4.79
N LEU A 302 -17.59 11.68 -4.42
CA LEU A 302 -16.16 11.84 -4.66
C LEU A 302 -15.94 11.83 -6.17
N TYR A 303 -15.14 12.80 -6.65
CA TYR A 303 -14.74 12.97 -8.06
C TYR A 303 -15.80 13.59 -9.00
N ASP A 304 -16.89 14.17 -8.49
CA ASP A 304 -17.92 14.86 -9.30
C ASP A 304 -17.40 16.18 -9.92
N GLU A 305 -16.49 16.88 -9.26
CA GLU A 305 -15.95 18.18 -9.71
C GLU A 305 -14.52 18.07 -10.30
N ASP A 306 -14.13 19.04 -11.13
CA ASP A 306 -12.75 19.16 -11.61
C ASP A 306 -11.82 19.61 -10.48
N ASP A 307 -10.66 18.93 -10.33
CA ASP A 307 -9.59 19.16 -9.33
C ASP A 307 -8.95 20.57 -9.34
N ARG A 308 -9.60 21.59 -9.90
CA ARG A 308 -9.16 22.98 -9.83
C ARG A 308 -9.66 23.61 -8.53
N GLY A 309 -8.94 23.33 -7.45
CA GLY A 309 -8.83 24.28 -6.35
C GLY A 309 -9.49 23.87 -5.04
N ALA A 310 -8.83 22.95 -4.34
CA ALA A 310 -8.61 23.17 -2.92
C ALA A 310 -7.09 23.17 -2.71
N LYS A 311 -6.48 24.37 -2.82
CA LYS A 311 -5.21 24.59 -2.12
C LYS A 311 -5.56 24.45 -0.63
N MET A 312 -5.25 23.29 -0.04
CA MET A 312 -5.27 23.19 1.42
C MET A 312 -4.15 24.11 1.93
N ALA A 313 -4.55 25.24 2.49
CA ALA A 313 -3.76 26.00 3.44
C ALA A 313 -3.70 25.22 4.76
#